data_AF-H7GF14-F1
#
_entry.id   AF-H7GF14-F1
#
_cell.length_a   1.000
_cell.length_b   1.000
_cell.length_c   1.000
_cell.angle_alpha   90.00
_cell.angle_beta   90.00
_cell.angle_gamma   90.00
#
_symmetry.space_group_name_H-M   'P 1'
#
loop_
_entity.id
_entity.type
_entity.pdbx_description
1 polymer ?
#
loop_
_entity_poly.entity_id
_entity_poly.type
_entity_poly.pdbx_seq_one_letter_code
_entity_poly.pdbx_strand_id
1 'polypeptide(L)'
;MRPLFLLLALGEMGLLFWLSSQPAAGAGLPHPWDKGAHFLAYALLGLFLRLGLGRFGPAFLGAFLYGLLDEWHQSFVPGREAFGLDLVADFLGAYVGARGAGRWEAPEASRP
;
A
#
# COMPACT_ATOMS: atom_id res chain seq x y z
N MET A 1 12.92 -6.62 13.36
CA MET A 1 12.59 -6.52 11.92
C MET A 1 12.52 -7.92 11.32
N ARG A 2 11.59 -8.18 10.41
CA ARG A 2 11.37 -9.51 9.78
C ARG A 2 11.60 -9.38 8.26
N PRO A 3 12.73 -9.83 7.71
CA PRO A 3 13.15 -9.49 6.35
C PRO A 3 12.22 -10.02 5.26
N LEU A 4 11.58 -11.18 5.49
CA LEU A 4 10.59 -11.73 4.56
C LEU A 4 9.48 -10.74 4.21
N PHE A 5 8.90 -10.05 5.20
CA PHE A 5 7.82 -9.09 4.96
C PHE A 5 8.30 -7.82 4.27
N LEU A 6 9.57 -7.45 4.43
CA LEU A 6 10.16 -6.35 3.68
C LEU A 6 10.37 -6.75 2.21
N LEU A 7 10.78 -8.00 1.95
CA LEU A 7 10.85 -8.52 0.58
C LEU A 7 9.47 -8.59 -0.08
N LEU A 8 8.45 -9.00 0.66
CA LEU A 8 7.06 -8.99 0.17
C LEU A 8 6.58 -7.55 -0.10
N ALA A 9 6.86 -6.60 0.80
CA ALA A 9 6.56 -5.18 0.57
C ALA A 9 7.25 -4.64 -0.68
N LEU A 10 8.54 -4.95 -0.88
CA LEU A 10 9.27 -4.55 -2.08
C LEU A 10 8.71 -5.19 -3.35
N GLY A 11 8.30 -6.47 -3.28
CA GLY A 11 7.62 -7.15 -4.38
C GLY A 11 6.28 -6.50 -4.74
N GLU A 12 5.48 -6.17 -3.72
CA GLU A 12 4.21 -5.43 -3.87
C GLU A 12 4.44 -4.06 -4.53
N MET A 13 5.43 -3.29 -4.05
CA MET A 13 5.82 -2.01 -4.66
C MET A 13 6.28 -2.18 -6.12
N GLY A 14 7.03 -3.23 -6.44
CA GLY A 14 7.40 -3.52 -7.82
C GLY A 14 6.19 -3.82 -8.71
N LEU A 15 5.26 -4.62 -8.20
CA LEU A 15 4.02 -4.97 -8.90
C LEU A 15 3.12 -3.75 -9.13
N LEU A 16 2.90 -2.94 -8.08
CA LEU A 16 2.10 -1.72 -8.16
C LEU A 16 2.66 -0.74 -9.18
N PHE A 17 3.96 -0.44 -9.09
CA PHE A 17 4.61 0.43 -10.05
C PHE A 17 4.43 -0.07 -11.50
N TRP A 18 4.63 -1.37 -11.75
CA TRP A 18 4.45 -1.95 -13.09
C TRP A 18 3.02 -1.83 -13.61
N LEU A 19 2.02 -2.08 -12.76
CA LEU A 19 0.59 -1.91 -13.10
C LEU A 19 0.24 -0.44 -13.36
N SER A 20 0.78 0.46 -12.55
CA SER A 20 0.61 1.91 -12.65
C SER A 20 1.28 2.50 -13.89
N SER A 21 2.37 1.90 -14.38
CA SER A 21 3.04 2.32 -15.63
C SER A 21 2.27 1.96 -16.90
N GLN A 22 1.20 1.15 -16.82
CA GLN A 22 0.41 0.78 -18.00
C GLN A 22 -0.54 1.92 -18.40
N PRO A 23 -0.55 2.35 -19.68
CA PRO A 23 -1.53 3.30 -20.20
C PRO A 23 -2.96 2.80 -19.97
N ALA A 24 -3.91 3.72 -19.86
CA ALA A 24 -5.30 3.34 -19.71
C ALA A 24 -5.82 2.71 -21.01
N ALA A 25 -5.89 1.38 -21.04
CA ALA A 25 -6.38 0.60 -22.18
C ALA A 25 -7.92 0.52 -22.25
N GLY A 26 -8.65 1.34 -21.48
CA GLY A 26 -10.12 1.31 -21.41
C GLY A 26 -10.72 0.13 -20.63
N ALA A 27 -9.89 -0.77 -20.09
CA ALA A 27 -10.30 -1.98 -19.36
C ALA A 27 -9.90 -1.96 -17.86
N GLY A 28 -9.82 -0.77 -17.26
CA GLY A 28 -9.61 -0.63 -15.82
C GLY A 28 -10.82 -1.14 -15.03
N LEU A 29 -10.65 -1.33 -13.71
CA LEU A 29 -11.78 -1.64 -12.84
C LEU A 29 -12.81 -0.50 -12.92
N PRO A 30 -14.11 -0.80 -13.08
CA PRO A 30 -15.12 0.24 -13.11
C PRO A 30 -15.29 0.84 -11.71
N HIS A 31 -15.57 2.14 -11.65
CA HIS A 31 -15.92 2.80 -10.40
C HIS A 31 -17.11 2.10 -9.71
N PRO A 32 -17.06 1.84 -8.38
CA PRO A 32 -16.04 2.25 -7.40
C PRO A 32 -14.96 1.18 -7.11
N TRP A 33 -14.90 0.11 -7.90
CA TRP A 33 -14.03 -1.03 -7.62
C TRP A 33 -12.54 -0.73 -7.79
N ASP A 34 -12.20 0.24 -8.62
CA ASP A 34 -10.87 0.84 -8.70
C ASP A 34 -10.40 1.37 -7.32
N LYS A 35 -11.25 2.13 -6.62
CA LYS A 35 -10.93 2.68 -5.29
C LYS A 35 -10.81 1.55 -4.26
N GLY A 36 -11.63 0.51 -4.39
CA GLY A 36 -11.51 -0.70 -3.59
C GLY A 36 -10.17 -1.42 -3.79
N ALA A 37 -9.69 -1.50 -5.02
CA ALA A 37 -8.39 -2.10 -5.34
C ALA A 37 -7.23 -1.29 -4.75
N HIS A 38 -7.27 0.04 -4.89
CA HIS A 38 -6.33 0.96 -4.23
C HIS A 38 -6.31 0.75 -2.72
N PHE A 39 -7.46 0.80 -2.06
CA PHE A 39 -7.56 0.56 -0.62
C PHE A 39 -6.94 -0.79 -0.21
N LEU A 40 -7.27 -1.88 -0.91
CA LEU A 40 -6.77 -3.21 -0.57
C LEU A 40 -5.26 -3.35 -0.80
N ALA A 41 -4.74 -2.82 -1.91
CA ALA A 41 -3.32 -2.88 -2.22
C ALA A 41 -2.49 -2.11 -1.19
N TYR A 42 -2.91 -0.90 -0.83
CA TYR A 42 -2.18 -0.12 0.17
C TYR A 42 -2.40 -0.64 1.60
N ALA A 43 -3.53 -1.29 1.89
CA ALA A 43 -3.68 -2.05 3.13
C ALA A 43 -2.70 -3.24 3.21
N LEU A 44 -2.48 -3.95 2.10
CA LEU A 44 -1.53 -5.04 2.07
C LEU A 44 -0.07 -4.54 2.20
N LEU A 45 0.28 -3.46 1.49
CA LEU A 45 1.58 -2.81 1.62
C LEU A 45 1.83 -2.32 3.06
N GLY A 46 0.87 -1.60 3.65
CA GLY A 46 0.94 -1.13 5.04
C GLY A 46 1.09 -2.27 6.04
N LEU A 47 0.40 -3.39 5.81
CA LEU A 47 0.52 -4.61 6.61
C LEU A 47 1.93 -5.22 6.53
N PHE A 48 2.47 -5.41 5.32
CA PHE A 48 3.81 -5.96 5.12
C PHE A 48 4.89 -5.07 5.73
N LEU A 49 4.81 -3.76 5.52
CA LEU A 49 5.73 -2.81 6.16
C LEU A 49 5.61 -2.85 7.68
N ARG A 50 4.40 -2.98 8.24
CA ARG A 50 4.22 -3.12 9.70
C ARG A 50 4.84 -4.40 10.22
N LEU A 51 4.61 -5.54 9.56
CA LEU A 51 5.18 -6.83 9.97
C LEU A 51 6.71 -6.88 9.79
N GLY A 52 7.25 -6.17 8.80
CA GLY A 52 8.68 -6.07 8.54
C GLY A 52 9.41 -5.12 9.49
N LEU A 53 8.89 -3.90 9.65
CA LEU A 53 9.51 -2.83 10.45
C LEU A 53 9.17 -2.90 11.95
N GLY A 54 8.04 -3.52 12.31
CA GLY A 54 7.57 -3.62 13.71
C GLY A 54 7.09 -2.30 14.31
N ARG A 55 6.96 -1.22 13.52
CA ARG A 55 6.56 0.12 14.01
C ARG A 55 5.50 0.74 13.11
N PHE A 56 4.39 1.21 13.69
CA PHE A 56 3.26 1.78 12.95
C PHE A 56 3.68 3.01 12.15
N GLY A 57 4.32 3.99 12.79
CA GLY A 57 4.68 5.27 12.16
C GLY A 57 5.48 5.09 10.86
N PRO A 58 6.65 4.42 10.87
CA PRO A 58 7.44 4.16 9.66
C PRO A 58 6.70 3.33 8.61
N ALA A 59 5.89 2.35 9.02
CA ALA A 59 5.15 1.50 8.08
C ALA A 59 4.05 2.27 7.36
N PHE A 60 3.24 3.02 8.11
CA PHE A 60 2.19 3.86 7.59
C PHE A 60 2.75 4.97 6.69
N LEU A 61 3.77 5.70 7.18
CA LEU A 61 4.39 6.78 6.41
C LEU A 61 5.06 6.25 5.14
N GLY A 62 5.71 5.08 5.20
CA GLY A 62 6.31 4.44 4.04
C GLY A 62 5.28 4.06 2.96
N ALA A 63 4.18 3.40 3.36
CA ALA A 63 3.10 3.05 2.43
C ALA A 63 2.42 4.28 1.84
N PHE A 64 2.13 5.29 2.67
CA PHE A 64 1.48 6.53 2.21
C PHE A 64 2.35 7.35 1.25
N LEU A 65 3.64 7.52 1.57
CA LEU A 65 4.57 8.23 0.69
C LEU A 65 4.78 7.47 -0.62
N TYR A 66 4.80 6.13 -0.58
CA TYR A 66 4.83 5.34 -1.79
C TYR A 66 3.59 5.56 -2.66
N GLY A 67 2.39 5.62 -2.07
CA GLY A 67 1.16 5.89 -2.84
C GLY A 67 1.12 7.28 -3.43
N LEU A 68 1.56 8.28 -2.69
CA LEU A 68 1.73 9.63 -3.22
C LEU A 68 2.69 9.66 -4.42
N LEU A 69 3.80 8.91 -4.34
CA LEU A 69 4.76 8.81 -5.44
C LEU A 69 4.20 8.05 -6.64
N ASP A 70 3.40 7.00 -6.42
CA ASP A 70 2.80 6.24 -7.50
C ASP A 70 1.71 7.02 -8.24
N GLU A 71 0.83 7.74 -7.52
CA GLU A 71 -0.14 8.67 -8.12
C GLU A 71 0.55 9.80 -8.90
N TRP A 72 1.63 10.36 -8.33
CA TRP A 72 2.46 11.32 -9.03
C TRP A 72 3.06 10.72 -10.31
N HIS A 73 3.57 9.49 -10.25
CA HIS A 73 4.08 8.76 -11.41
C HIS A 73 3.00 8.51 -12.47
N GLN A 74 1.79 8.08 -12.07
CA GLN A 74 0.67 7.85 -12.96
C GLN A 74 0.24 9.12 -13.71
N SER A 75 0.46 10.32 -13.14
CA SER A 75 0.17 11.58 -13.82
C SER A 75 0.97 11.78 -15.13
N PHE A 76 2.06 11.05 -15.32
CA PHE A 76 2.85 11.03 -16.57
C PHE A 76 2.45 9.90 -17.54
N VAL A 77 1.54 9.02 -17.13
CA VAL A 77 1.13 7.85 -17.92
C VAL A 77 -0.09 8.22 -18.78
N PRO A 78 -0.02 8.12 -20.12
CA PRO A 78 -1.11 8.53 -20.99
C PRO A 78 -2.44 7.82 -20.68
N GLY A 79 -3.50 8.60 -20.57
CA GLY A 79 -4.86 8.12 -20.32
C GLY A 79 -5.15 7.74 -18.86
N ARG A 80 -4.16 7.79 -17.96
CA ARG A 80 -4.40 7.73 -16.52
C ARG A 80 -4.81 9.11 -16.02
N GLU A 81 -5.87 9.16 -15.22
CA GLU A 81 -6.21 10.34 -14.46
C GLU A 81 -5.71 10.12 -13.04
N ALA A 82 -4.77 10.95 -12.58
CA ALA A 82 -4.35 10.97 -11.18
C ALA A 82 -5.51 11.55 -10.35
N PHE A 83 -6.23 10.70 -9.63
CA PHE A 83 -7.44 11.09 -8.94
C PHE A 83 -7.19 11.22 -7.44
N GLY A 84 -7.54 12.36 -6.86
CA GLY A 84 -7.43 12.56 -5.40
C GLY A 84 -8.21 11.55 -4.55
N LEU A 85 -9.21 10.87 -5.12
CA LEU A 85 -9.93 9.77 -4.44
C LEU A 85 -9.09 8.49 -4.32
N ASP A 86 -8.19 8.23 -5.27
CA ASP A 86 -7.29 7.08 -5.20
C ASP A 86 -6.24 7.32 -4.10
N LEU A 87 -5.70 8.54 -4.00
CA LEU A 87 -4.85 8.91 -2.87
C LEU A 87 -5.54 8.80 -1.49
N VAL A 88 -6.85 9.10 -1.41
CA VAL A 88 -7.64 8.88 -0.17
C VAL A 88 -7.78 7.38 0.11
N ALA A 89 -8.06 6.57 -0.91
CA ALA A 89 -8.15 5.12 -0.76
C ALA A 89 -6.81 4.52 -0.29
N ASP A 90 -5.70 4.96 -0.90
CA ASP A 90 -4.33 4.56 -0.55
C ASP A 90 -4.00 4.92 0.91
N PHE A 91 -4.31 6.15 1.31
CA PHE A 91 -4.10 6.63 2.68
C PHE A 91 -4.88 5.78 3.70
N LEU A 92 -6.16 5.54 3.46
CA LEU A 92 -7.02 4.77 4.36
C LEU A 92 -6.58 3.29 4.40
N GLY A 93 -6.23 2.72 3.25
CA GLY A 93 -5.68 1.37 3.12
C GLY A 93 -4.41 1.23 3.95
N ALA A 94 -3.40 2.07 3.67
CA ALA A 94 -2.13 2.10 4.38
C ALA A 94 -2.32 2.22 5.90
N TYR A 95 -3.23 3.09 6.35
CA TYR A 95 -3.55 3.25 7.77
C TYR A 95 -4.10 1.95 8.37
N VAL A 96 -5.12 1.37 7.74
CA VAL A 96 -5.78 0.14 8.22
C VAL A 96 -4.79 -1.03 8.24
N GLY A 97 -4.04 -1.23 7.17
CA GLY A 97 -3.02 -2.28 7.06
C GLY A 97 -1.94 -2.17 8.12
N ALA A 98 -1.35 -0.97 8.26
CA ALA A 98 -0.29 -0.74 9.23
C ALA A 98 -0.80 -0.85 10.69
N ARG A 99 -2.07 -0.53 10.96
CA ARG A 99 -2.66 -0.65 12.30
C ARG A 99 -3.09 -2.08 12.63
N GLY A 100 -3.57 -2.84 11.63
CA GLY A 100 -4.09 -4.20 11.78
C GLY A 100 -3.05 -5.19 12.32
N ALA A 101 -1.80 -5.11 11.86
CA ALA A 101 -0.74 -6.01 12.34
C ALA A 101 -0.27 -5.75 13.78
N GLY A 102 -0.54 -4.56 14.35
CA GLY A 102 -0.24 -4.28 15.75
C GLY A 102 -1.10 -5.08 16.75
N ARG A 103 -2.21 -5.68 16.28
CA ARG A 103 -3.06 -6.59 17.10
C ARG A 103 -2.55 -8.03 17.12
N TRP A 104 -1.55 -8.35 16.31
CA TRP A 104 -0.97 -9.69 16.17
C TRP A 104 0.45 -9.82 16.72
N GLU A 105 0.98 -8.75 17.31
CA GLU A 105 2.10 -8.84 18.24
C GLU A 105 1.57 -9.61 19.45
N ALA A 106 1.83 -10.92 19.47
CA ALA A 106 1.46 -11.81 20.56
C ALA A 106 1.80 -11.12 21.89
N PRO A 107 0.94 -11.20 22.92
CA PRO A 107 1.31 -10.73 24.25
C PRO A 107 2.67 -11.32 24.56
N GLU A 108 3.62 -10.44 24.85
CA GLU A 108 5.00 -10.79 25.15
C GLU A 108 4.93 -11.79 26.30
N ALA A 109 5.00 -13.07 25.93
CA ALA A 109 4.91 -14.16 26.88
C ALA A 109 6.12 -13.99 27.77
N SER A 110 5.86 -13.45 28.96
CA SER A 110 6.57 -13.67 30.22
C SER A 110 7.74 -14.64 30.02
N ARG A 111 8.88 -14.10 29.60
CA ARG A 111 10.13 -14.84 29.65
C ARG A 111 10.61 -14.74 31.10
N PRO A 112 10.77 -15.87 31.82
CA PRO A 112 11.39 -15.87 33.14
C PRO A 112 12.84 -15.38 33.07
#